data_AF-A0A846PJ90-F1
#
_entry.id   AF-A0A846PJ90-F1
#
_cell.length_a   1.000
_cell.length_b   1.000
_cell.length_c   1.000
_cell.angle_alpha   90.00
_cell.angle_beta   90.00
_cell.angle_gamma   90.00
#
_symmetry.space_group_name_H-M   'P 1'
#
loop_
_entity.id
_entity.type
_entity.pdbx_description
1 polymer ?
#
loop_
_entity_poly.entity_id
_entity_poly.type
_entity_poly.pdbx_seq_one_letter_code
_entity_poly.pdbx_strand_id
1 'polypeptide(L)'
;EKPLNPLRVAQHIGCHVVRPAKYIGFDDPESPLILKSLIEATGASCLNYQDEMECCGAPIIGIDDKISLQLANEKLDHVMAVGAQALITVCPFCHMIYDLNQPRIERAFDRIFGIPVLHYPQLLGLAMGISPDELGFEQLRVNAATILTNNV
;
A
#
# COMPACT_ATOMS: atom_id res chain seq x y z
N GLU A 1 22.45 1.09 6.17
CA GLU A 1 21.03 0.92 6.55
C GLU A 1 20.58 2.15 7.32
N LYS A 2 19.39 2.65 7.03
CA LYS A 2 18.70 3.75 7.73
C LYS A 2 17.33 3.20 8.18
N PRO A 3 17.25 2.63 9.40
CA PRO A 3 15.98 2.09 9.90
C PRO A 3 14.88 3.15 9.83
N LEU A 4 13.69 2.77 9.35
CA LEU A 4 12.59 3.71 9.12
C LEU A 4 11.76 4.00 10.38
N ASN A 5 12.28 3.72 11.58
CA ASN A 5 11.54 3.99 12.82
C ASN A 5 11.44 5.51 13.07
N PRO A 6 10.26 6.06 13.46
CA PRO A 6 9.04 5.36 13.89
C PRO A 6 7.93 5.31 12.81
N LEU A 7 8.26 5.15 11.52
CA LEU A 7 7.28 5.09 10.43
C LEU A 7 6.28 3.95 10.63
N ARG A 8 4.99 4.27 10.62
CA ARG A 8 3.88 3.31 10.69
C ARG A 8 3.18 3.21 9.35
N VAL A 9 3.09 2.02 8.80
CA VAL A 9 2.51 1.77 7.47
C VAL A 9 1.49 0.65 7.51
N ALA A 10 0.62 0.57 6.51
CA ALA A 10 -0.24 -0.58 6.28
C ALA A 10 0.26 -1.37 5.06
N GLN A 11 -0.16 -2.62 4.94
CA GLN A 11 0.23 -3.51 3.86
C GLN A 11 -0.95 -3.85 2.94
N HIS A 12 -0.65 -4.08 1.67
CA HIS A 12 -1.52 -4.74 0.71
C HIS A 12 -0.71 -5.75 -0.11
N ILE A 13 -0.72 -7.01 0.36
CA ILE A 13 -0.04 -8.15 -0.26
C ILE A 13 -0.58 -8.47 -1.66
N GLY A 14 -1.84 -8.15 -1.95
CA GLY A 14 -2.50 -8.48 -3.20
C GLY A 14 -2.91 -9.95 -3.30
N CYS A 15 -3.98 -10.21 -4.05
CA CYS A 15 -4.63 -11.51 -4.08
C CYS A 15 -3.78 -12.61 -4.76
N HIS A 16 -3.08 -12.29 -5.85
CA HIS A 16 -2.36 -13.29 -6.67
C HIS A 16 -1.03 -13.77 -6.05
N VAL A 17 -0.59 -13.18 -4.94
CA VAL A 17 0.63 -13.63 -4.23
C VAL A 17 0.36 -14.89 -3.41
N VAL A 18 -0.84 -15.00 -2.83
CA VAL A 18 -1.21 -16.09 -1.89
C VAL A 18 -2.37 -16.95 -2.39
N ARG A 19 -3.05 -16.53 -3.48
CA ARG A 19 -4.13 -17.28 -4.11
C ARG A 19 -3.77 -17.60 -5.57
N PRO A 20 -4.23 -18.76 -6.10
CA PRO A 20 -5.03 -19.80 -5.44
C PRO A 20 -4.21 -20.70 -4.50
N ALA A 21 -4.71 -20.89 -3.27
CA ALA A 21 -4.02 -21.62 -2.20
C ALA A 21 -3.56 -23.03 -2.61
N LYS A 22 -4.38 -23.74 -3.40
CA LYS A 22 -4.11 -25.10 -3.89
C LYS A 22 -2.79 -25.22 -4.68
N TYR A 23 -2.40 -24.18 -5.39
CA TYR A 23 -1.25 -24.24 -6.31
C TYR A 23 -0.06 -23.41 -5.85
N ILE A 24 -0.31 -22.34 -5.10
CA ILE A 24 0.73 -21.41 -4.64
C ILE A 24 1.55 -22.01 -3.49
N GLY A 25 0.88 -22.62 -2.49
CA GLY A 25 1.57 -23.26 -1.36
C GLY A 25 2.49 -22.32 -0.56
N PHE A 26 2.24 -21.01 -0.61
CA PHE A 26 3.07 -19.96 -0.03
C PHE A 26 2.20 -18.99 0.78
N ASP A 27 2.56 -18.85 2.05
CA ASP A 27 1.85 -18.06 3.08
C ASP A 27 0.38 -18.47 3.29
N ASP A 28 -0.29 -17.92 4.30
CA ASP A 28 -1.72 -18.15 4.55
C ASP A 28 -2.57 -17.14 3.74
N PRO A 29 -3.48 -17.57 2.85
CA PRO A 29 -4.33 -16.66 2.07
C PRO A 29 -5.34 -15.83 2.87
N GLU A 30 -5.61 -16.22 4.12
CA GLU A 30 -6.53 -15.53 5.03
C GLU A 30 -5.76 -14.69 6.08
N SER A 31 -4.50 -15.03 6.35
CA SER A 31 -3.65 -14.29 7.31
C SER A 31 -2.17 -14.30 6.92
N PRO A 32 -1.79 -13.70 5.77
CA PRO A 32 -0.43 -13.73 5.29
C PRO A 32 0.47 -12.83 6.12
N LEU A 33 1.68 -13.31 6.40
CA LEU A 33 2.65 -12.63 7.26
C LEU A 33 3.83 -12.08 6.49
N ILE A 34 4.11 -12.57 5.28
CA ILE A 34 5.39 -12.30 4.61
C ILE A 34 5.63 -10.80 4.37
N LEU A 35 4.66 -10.06 3.86
CA LEU A 35 4.84 -8.63 3.61
C LEU A 35 4.95 -7.83 4.91
N LYS A 36 4.25 -8.25 5.97
CA LYS A 36 4.40 -7.63 7.30
C LYS A 36 5.83 -7.81 7.79
N SER A 37 6.36 -9.03 7.74
CA SER A 37 7.75 -9.30 8.13
C SER A 37 8.78 -8.55 7.27
N LEU A 38 8.54 -8.45 5.96
CA LEU A 38 9.40 -7.70 5.05
C LEU A 38 9.39 -6.19 5.32
N ILE A 39 8.24 -5.63 5.70
CA ILE A 39 8.11 -4.24 6.14
C ILE A 39 8.84 -4.04 7.47
N GLU A 40 8.61 -4.91 8.45
CA GLU A 40 9.22 -4.82 9.78
C GLU A 40 10.74 -4.92 9.72
N ALA A 41 11.29 -5.71 8.78
CA ALA A 41 12.73 -5.77 8.53
C ALA A 41 13.35 -4.43 8.08
N THR A 42 12.55 -3.48 7.58
CA THR A 42 13.01 -2.12 7.25
C THR A 42 13.07 -1.17 8.45
N GLY A 43 12.58 -1.60 9.62
CA GLY A 43 12.38 -0.78 10.81
C GLY A 43 11.00 -0.11 10.88
N ALA A 44 10.24 -0.05 9.77
CA ALA A 44 8.86 0.43 9.80
C ALA A 44 7.95 -0.53 10.61
N SER A 45 6.92 0.01 11.27
CA SER A 45 5.89 -0.79 11.93
C SER A 45 4.73 -1.06 10.97
N CYS A 46 4.35 -2.32 10.78
CA CYS A 46 3.20 -2.68 9.95
C CYS A 46 1.93 -2.77 10.80
N LEU A 47 0.98 -1.87 10.56
CA LEU A 47 -0.30 -1.84 11.28
C LEU A 47 -1.27 -2.88 10.71
N ASN A 48 -2.03 -3.51 11.60
CA ASN A 48 -3.18 -4.33 11.23
C ASN A 48 -4.39 -3.43 11.04
N TYR A 49 -5.28 -3.77 10.11
CA TYR A 49 -6.50 -3.01 9.83
C TYR A 49 -7.64 -3.94 9.40
N GLN A 50 -8.87 -3.43 9.32
CA GLN A 50 -10.02 -4.23 8.90
C GLN A 50 -9.90 -4.59 7.41
N ASP A 51 -10.30 -5.81 7.04
CA ASP A 51 -10.41 -6.25 5.65
C ASP A 51 -9.07 -6.23 4.87
N GLU A 52 -7.95 -6.55 5.54
CA GLU A 52 -6.62 -6.59 4.92
C GLU A 52 -6.56 -7.48 3.67
N MET A 53 -7.37 -8.53 3.61
CA MET A 53 -7.39 -9.51 2.52
C MET A 53 -8.30 -9.14 1.34
N GLU A 54 -9.06 -8.05 1.44
CA GLU A 54 -9.91 -7.61 0.34
C GLU A 54 -9.11 -7.12 -0.87
N CYS A 55 -9.72 -7.36 -2.04
CA CYS A 55 -9.17 -7.03 -3.36
C CYS A 55 -9.10 -5.52 -3.58
N CYS A 56 -8.10 -5.06 -4.34
CA CYS A 56 -8.02 -3.66 -4.77
C CYS A 56 -9.02 -3.29 -5.88
N GLY A 57 -9.70 -4.25 -6.50
CA GLY A 57 -10.64 -3.99 -7.60
C GLY A 57 -10.02 -3.81 -8.98
N ALA A 58 -8.68 -3.82 -9.12
CA ALA A 58 -8.00 -3.57 -10.40
C ALA A 58 -8.51 -4.38 -11.60
N PRO A 59 -8.84 -5.69 -11.50
CA PRO A 59 -9.26 -6.47 -12.66
C PRO A 59 -10.56 -6.01 -13.32
N ILE A 60 -11.45 -5.32 -12.57
CA ILE A 60 -12.78 -4.92 -13.06
C ILE A 60 -12.86 -3.45 -13.46
N ILE A 61 -11.82 -2.64 -13.21
CA ILE A 61 -11.87 -1.19 -13.43
C ILE A 61 -12.21 -0.79 -14.87
N GLY A 62 -11.82 -1.60 -15.86
CA GLY A 62 -12.13 -1.38 -17.27
C GLY A 62 -13.55 -1.79 -17.69
N ILE A 63 -14.31 -2.44 -16.78
CA ILE A 63 -15.66 -2.93 -17.01
C ILE A 63 -16.66 -2.14 -16.16
N ASP A 64 -16.41 -2.07 -14.86
CA ASP A 64 -17.18 -1.29 -13.89
C ASP A 64 -16.22 -0.58 -12.95
N ASP A 65 -15.95 0.67 -13.30
CA ASP A 65 -15.07 1.53 -12.51
C ASP A 65 -15.68 1.92 -11.16
N LYS A 66 -17.00 1.98 -11.03
CA LYS A 66 -17.66 2.35 -9.77
C LYS A 66 -17.41 1.31 -8.70
N ILE A 67 -17.59 0.03 -9.03
CA ILE A 67 -17.30 -1.07 -8.10
C ILE A 67 -15.81 -1.09 -7.76
N SER A 68 -14.93 -0.94 -8.76
CA SER A 68 -13.48 -0.90 -8.50
C SER A 68 -13.09 0.24 -7.55
N LEU A 69 -13.63 1.43 -7.74
CA LEU A 69 -13.30 2.60 -6.91
C LEU A 69 -13.92 2.46 -5.51
N GLN A 70 -15.10 1.84 -5.39
CA GLN A 70 -15.73 1.58 -4.10
C GLN A 70 -14.89 0.64 -3.24
N LEU A 71 -14.42 -0.49 -3.79
CA LEU A 71 -13.54 -1.42 -3.07
C LEU A 71 -12.26 -0.73 -2.58
N ALA A 72 -11.66 0.09 -3.45
CA ALA A 72 -10.47 0.85 -3.09
C ALA A 72 -10.74 1.93 -2.02
N ASN A 73 -11.91 2.58 -2.08
CA ASN A 73 -12.36 3.56 -1.08
C ASN A 73 -12.48 2.93 0.31
N GLU A 74 -13.18 1.80 0.42
CA GLU A 74 -13.39 1.08 1.67
C GLU A 74 -12.05 0.67 2.28
N LYS A 75 -11.13 0.15 1.46
CA LYS A 75 -9.76 -0.17 1.87
C LYS A 75 -9.01 1.03 2.43
N LEU A 76 -9.01 2.16 1.70
CA LEU A 76 -8.28 3.37 2.10
C LEU A 76 -8.86 3.95 3.40
N ASP A 77 -10.18 3.86 3.62
CA ASP A 77 -10.82 4.28 4.86
C ASP A 77 -10.35 3.43 6.05
N HIS A 78 -10.28 2.11 5.91
CA HIS A 78 -9.74 1.23 6.96
C HIS A 78 -8.26 1.48 7.25
N VAL A 79 -7.45 1.72 6.21
CA VAL A 79 -6.03 2.07 6.34
C VAL A 79 -5.85 3.43 7.06
N MET A 80 -6.67 4.41 6.71
CA MET A 80 -6.66 5.72 7.36
C MET A 80 -7.08 5.64 8.82
N ALA A 81 -8.11 4.82 9.14
CA ALA A 81 -8.67 4.68 10.47
C ALA A 81 -7.66 4.17 11.51
N VAL A 82 -6.66 3.40 11.07
CA VAL A 82 -5.57 2.92 11.96
C VAL A 82 -4.39 3.89 12.04
N GLY A 83 -4.44 5.02 11.33
CA GLY A 83 -3.40 6.05 11.34
C GLY A 83 -2.12 5.65 10.59
N ALA A 84 -2.24 4.81 9.55
CA ALA A 84 -1.12 4.47 8.69
C ALA A 84 -0.64 5.71 7.91
N GLN A 85 0.67 5.91 7.86
CA GLN A 85 1.30 7.04 7.17
C GLN A 85 1.58 6.75 5.70
N ALA A 86 1.55 5.48 5.29
CA ALA A 86 1.64 5.03 3.91
C ALA A 86 1.01 3.64 3.75
N LEU A 87 0.63 3.29 2.52
CA LEU A 87 0.22 1.95 2.13
C LEU A 87 1.31 1.29 1.27
N ILE A 88 1.74 0.09 1.67
CA ILE A 88 2.80 -0.66 0.97
C ILE A 88 2.18 -1.75 0.10
N THR A 89 2.53 -1.76 -1.17
CA THR A 89 2.02 -2.72 -2.17
C THR A 89 3.15 -3.57 -2.73
N VAL A 90 2.84 -4.79 -3.20
CA VAL A 90 3.78 -5.65 -3.95
C VAL A 90 3.29 -5.98 -5.36
N CYS A 91 2.19 -5.34 -5.80
CA CYS A 91 1.64 -5.49 -7.14
C CYS A 91 1.48 -4.13 -7.83
N PRO A 92 2.04 -3.91 -9.04
CA PRO A 92 1.92 -2.64 -9.76
C PRO A 92 0.47 -2.23 -10.07
N PHE A 93 -0.42 -3.20 -10.32
CA PHE A 93 -1.85 -2.91 -10.52
C PHE A 93 -2.52 -2.42 -9.24
N CYS A 94 -2.19 -3.02 -8.09
CA CYS A 94 -2.71 -2.55 -6.80
C CYS A 94 -2.19 -1.13 -6.51
N HIS A 95 -0.90 -0.89 -6.77
CA HIS A 95 -0.31 0.44 -6.67
C HIS A 95 -1.05 1.47 -7.54
N MET A 96 -1.33 1.15 -8.81
CA MET A 96 -2.08 2.02 -9.71
C MET A 96 -3.50 2.34 -9.18
N ILE A 97 -4.18 1.38 -8.54
CA ILE A 97 -5.49 1.66 -7.97
C ILE A 97 -5.38 2.61 -6.78
N TYR A 98 -4.51 2.31 -5.81
CA TYR A 98 -4.46 3.11 -4.59
C TYR A 98 -3.76 4.45 -4.76
N ASP A 99 -2.78 4.58 -5.66
CA ASP A 99 -2.02 5.81 -5.90
C ASP A 99 -2.65 6.64 -7.03
N LEU A 100 -2.56 6.13 -8.26
CA LEU A 100 -2.98 6.86 -9.46
C LEU A 100 -4.48 7.21 -9.43
N ASN A 101 -5.32 6.32 -8.91
CA ASN A 101 -6.76 6.58 -8.80
C ASN A 101 -7.16 7.23 -7.47
N GLN A 102 -6.28 7.47 -6.49
CA GLN A 102 -6.68 8.10 -5.22
C GLN A 102 -7.45 9.41 -5.42
N PRO A 103 -6.99 10.37 -6.26
CA PRO A 103 -7.73 11.62 -6.49
C PRO A 103 -9.08 11.41 -7.20
N ARG A 104 -9.25 10.27 -7.88
CA ARG A 104 -10.52 9.90 -8.51
C ARG A 104 -11.48 9.26 -7.50
N ILE A 105 -10.96 8.43 -6.60
CA ILE A 105 -11.69 7.84 -5.48
C ILE A 105 -12.18 8.96 -4.56
N GLU A 106 -11.29 9.85 -4.12
CA GLU A 106 -11.59 11.00 -3.26
C GLU A 106 -12.74 11.85 -3.81
N ARG A 107 -12.70 12.18 -5.11
CA ARG A 107 -13.78 12.93 -5.78
C ARG A 107 -15.10 12.16 -5.90
N ALA A 108 -15.04 10.83 -6.06
CA ALA A 108 -16.23 10.02 -6.23
C ALA A 108 -17.01 9.83 -4.91
N PHE A 109 -16.31 9.84 -3.78
CA PHE A 109 -16.89 9.55 -2.46
C PHE A 109 -16.86 10.74 -1.48
N ASP A 110 -16.42 11.91 -1.93
CA ASP A 110 -16.28 13.13 -1.10
C ASP A 110 -15.43 12.88 0.15
N ARG A 111 -14.25 12.29 -0.08
CA ARG A 111 -13.26 11.93 0.95
C ARG A 111 -11.90 12.50 0.59
N ILE A 112 -11.05 12.66 1.60
CA ILE A 112 -9.63 12.99 1.43
C ILE A 112 -8.85 11.96 2.24
N PHE A 113 -8.03 11.17 1.57
CA PHE A 113 -7.15 10.20 2.20
C PHE A 113 -5.74 10.78 2.29
N GLY A 114 -5.21 11.27 1.15
CA GLY A 114 -3.84 11.78 1.08
C GLY A 114 -2.78 10.78 1.57
N ILE A 115 -3.03 9.48 1.42
CA ILE A 115 -2.15 8.40 1.89
C ILE A 115 -1.16 8.07 0.78
N PRO A 116 0.15 8.33 0.97
CA PRO A 116 1.17 7.92 0.02
C PRO A 116 1.16 6.40 -0.15
N VAL A 117 1.30 5.93 -1.38
CA VAL A 117 1.37 4.51 -1.68
C VAL A 117 2.77 4.21 -2.19
N LEU A 118 3.45 3.27 -1.56
CA LEU A 118 4.76 2.82 -2.00
C LEU A 118 4.65 1.40 -2.56
N HIS A 119 5.44 1.11 -3.58
CA HIS A 119 5.77 -0.27 -3.91
C HIS A 119 6.87 -0.76 -2.94
N TYR A 120 6.82 -2.02 -2.50
CA TYR A 120 7.74 -2.54 -1.48
C TYR A 120 9.24 -2.25 -1.79
N PRO A 121 9.73 -2.39 -3.03
CA PRO A 121 11.11 -2.00 -3.37
C PRO A 121 11.45 -0.53 -3.06
N GLN A 122 10.48 0.40 -3.12
CA GLN A 122 10.69 1.80 -2.74
C GLN A 122 10.89 1.94 -1.24
N LEU A 123 10.07 1.26 -0.43
CA LEU A 123 10.24 1.24 1.03
C LEU A 123 11.59 0.62 1.42
N LEU A 124 11.92 -0.53 0.84
CA LEU A 124 13.18 -1.23 1.08
C LEU A 124 14.38 -0.37 0.66
N GLY A 125 14.33 0.23 -0.52
CA GLY A 125 15.38 1.12 -1.02
C GLY A 125 15.61 2.33 -0.11
N LEU A 126 14.52 2.92 0.41
CA LEU A 126 14.61 4.02 1.37
C LEU A 126 15.32 3.57 2.66
N ALA A 127 15.00 2.39 3.18
CA ALA A 127 15.68 1.80 4.35
C ALA A 127 17.15 1.43 4.07
N MET A 128 17.49 1.14 2.82
CA MET A 128 18.87 0.93 2.38
C MET A 128 19.65 2.25 2.19
N GLY A 129 18.98 3.39 2.28
CA GLY A 129 19.59 4.72 2.14
C GLY A 129 19.64 5.25 0.71
N ILE A 130 18.91 4.63 -0.22
CA ILE A 130 18.73 5.15 -1.59
C ILE A 130 17.89 6.43 -1.52
N SER A 131 18.23 7.43 -2.32
CA SER A 131 17.54 8.72 -2.29
C SER A 131 16.09 8.60 -2.80
N PRO A 132 15.14 9.39 -2.28
CA PRO A 132 13.76 9.42 -2.79
C PRO A 132 13.67 9.70 -4.30
N ASP A 133 14.59 10.52 -4.82
CA ASP A 133 14.68 10.87 -6.24
C ASP A 133 14.99 9.64 -7.10
N GLU A 134 16.00 8.85 -6.71
CA GLU A 134 16.35 7.59 -7.39
C GLU A 134 15.23 6.53 -7.28
N LEU A 135 14.46 6.57 -6.19
CA LEU A 135 13.30 5.70 -5.97
C LEU A 135 12.03 6.19 -6.69
N GLY A 136 12.11 7.32 -7.40
CA GLY A 136 11.01 7.87 -8.19
C GLY A 136 9.85 8.43 -7.36
N PHE A 137 10.11 8.96 -6.16
CA PHE A 137 9.04 9.49 -5.31
C PHE A 137 8.26 10.64 -5.97
N GLU A 138 8.91 11.42 -6.83
CA GLU A 138 8.27 12.48 -7.65
C GLU A 138 7.25 11.94 -8.67
N GLN A 139 7.23 10.63 -8.92
CA GLN A 139 6.28 9.99 -9.85
C GLN A 139 5.03 9.48 -9.13
N LEU A 140 5.04 9.44 -7.79
CA LEU A 140 3.86 9.07 -7.00
C LEU A 140 2.76 10.11 -7.19
N ARG A 141 1.53 9.66 -7.39
CA ARG A 141 0.38 10.55 -7.56
C ARG A 141 0.05 11.27 -6.26
N VAL A 142 0.23 10.59 -5.13
CA VAL A 142 0.03 11.15 -3.79
C VAL A 142 1.40 11.49 -3.19
N ASN A 143 1.54 12.75 -2.76
CA ASN A 143 2.81 13.29 -2.28
C ASN A 143 3.29 12.56 -1.01
N ALA A 144 4.49 11.97 -1.07
CA ALA A 144 5.10 11.20 0.00
C ALA A 144 6.06 12.00 0.91
N ALA A 145 6.12 13.34 0.81
CA ALA A 145 7.04 14.16 1.60
C ALA A 145 6.81 14.01 3.12
N THR A 146 5.57 13.74 3.52
CA THR A 146 5.17 13.55 4.94
C THR A 146 5.84 12.35 5.61
N ILE A 147 6.27 11.34 4.83
CA ILE A 147 7.00 10.17 5.36
C ILE A 147 8.52 10.31 5.27
N LEU A 148 9.02 11.34 4.57
CA LEU A 148 10.45 11.64 4.45
C LEU A 148 10.95 12.52 5.59
N THR A 149 10.11 13.41 6.12
CA THR A 149 10.45 14.35 7.19
C THR A 149 10.66 13.70 8.56
N ASN A 150 10.19 12.46 8.74
CA ASN A 150 10.31 11.72 10.00
C ASN A 150 11.56 10.83 10.09
N ASN A 151 12.40 10.84 9.04
CA ASN A 151 13.56 9.95 8.90
C ASN A 151 14.90 10.72 8.72
N VAL A 152 14.95 11.99 9.15
CA VAL A 152 16.16 12.84 9.18
C VAL A 152 16.58 13.10 10.61
#